data_AF-A4IAQ0-F1
#
_entry.id   AF-A4IAQ0-F1
#
_cell.length_a   1.000
_cell.length_b   1.000
_cell.length_c   1.000
_cell.angle_alpha   90.00
_cell.angle_beta   90.00
_cell.angle_gamma   90.00
#
_symmetry.space_group_name_H-M   'P 1'
#
loop_
_entity.id
_entity.type
_entity.pdbx_description
1 polymer ?
#
loop_
_entity_poly.entity_id
_entity_poly.type
_entity_poly.pdbx_seq_one_letter_code
_entity_poly.pdbx_strand_id
1 'polypeptide(L)'
;MLRVRSLSCSKLAHNLTLSIFEPVANHRATRIVCTIGPSTQSVEALKGLIQSGMSVARMNFSHGSHEYHRTTINNVRQAAAELGVNIAIALDTKGPEIRTGQFVGGEAVMERGATCYVTTDPAFADKGTKDKFYIDYQNLSKVVRPGSYIYIDDGILILHVQSHEDE
;
A
#
# COMPACT_ATOMS: atom_id res chain seq x y z
N MET A 1 -16.25 26.57 47.78
CA MET A 1 -15.53 25.32 48.14
C MET A 1 -15.45 24.47 46.87
N LEU A 2 -14.26 24.25 46.31
CA LEU A 2 -14.05 23.44 45.09
C LEU A 2 -13.51 22.07 45.49
N ARG A 3 -14.14 21.00 45.00
CA ARG A 3 -13.66 19.63 45.17
C ARG A 3 -12.94 19.21 43.89
N VAL A 4 -11.62 19.09 43.94
CA VAL A 4 -10.77 18.63 42.83
C VAL A 4 -10.17 17.26 43.17
N ARG A 5 -10.16 16.34 42.20
CA ARG A 5 -9.53 15.02 42.28
C ARG A 5 -8.29 15.02 41.38
N SER A 6 -7.15 14.53 41.88
CA SER A 6 -5.98 14.25 41.04
C SER A 6 -6.34 13.19 39.99
N LEU A 7 -6.10 13.53 38.73
CA LEU A 7 -6.30 12.64 37.58
C LEU A 7 -5.02 11.86 37.21
N SER A 8 -4.00 11.80 38.08
CA SER A 8 -2.85 10.90 37.87
C SER A 8 -3.25 9.44 38.14
N CYS A 9 -4.18 8.94 37.35
CA CYS A 9 -4.60 7.56 37.28
C CYS A 9 -3.79 6.90 36.15
N SER A 10 -3.25 5.71 36.41
CA SER A 10 -2.56 4.92 35.38
C SER A 10 -3.45 4.71 34.14
N LYS A 11 -2.85 4.35 32.99
CA LYS A 11 -3.63 4.00 31.79
C LYS A 11 -4.66 2.91 32.09
N LEU A 12 -4.34 1.97 32.98
CA LEU A 12 -5.28 0.97 33.48
C LEU A 12 -6.48 1.60 34.19
N ALA A 13 -6.24 2.50 35.15
CA ALA A 13 -7.32 3.18 35.88
C ALA A 13 -8.20 4.04 34.96
N HIS A 14 -7.63 4.69 33.93
CA HIS A 14 -8.41 5.38 32.90
C HIS A 14 -9.24 4.41 32.06
N ASN A 15 -8.66 3.29 31.61
CA ASN A 15 -9.38 2.31 30.79
C ASN A 15 -10.57 1.68 31.54
N LEU A 16 -10.47 1.51 32.87
CA LEU A 16 -11.56 1.03 33.72
C LEU A 16 -12.73 2.03 33.82
N THR A 17 -12.52 3.31 33.46
CA THR A 17 -13.58 4.32 33.42
C THR A 17 -14.25 4.48 32.05
N LEU A 18 -13.78 3.76 31.02
CA LEU A 18 -14.38 3.83 29.70
C LEU A 18 -15.79 3.21 29.71
N SER A 19 -16.72 3.89 29.05
CA SER A 19 -18.11 3.45 28.91
C SER A 19 -18.56 3.62 27.47
N ILE A 20 -19.19 2.57 26.91
CA ILE A 20 -19.77 2.60 25.56
C ILE A 20 -21.12 3.31 25.50
N PHE A 21 -21.66 3.71 26.66
CA PHE A 21 -22.94 4.41 26.78
C PHE A 21 -22.80 5.93 26.81
N GLU A 22 -21.59 6.43 27.02
CA GLU A 22 -21.31 7.87 27.01
C GLU A 22 -21.24 8.39 25.55
N PRO A 23 -21.70 9.62 25.30
CA PRO A 23 -21.60 10.22 23.97
C PRO A 23 -20.13 10.36 23.55
N VAL A 24 -19.87 10.13 22.27
CA VAL A 24 -18.56 10.37 21.65
C VAL A 24 -18.36 11.86 21.37
N ALA A 25 -17.13 12.25 21.05
CA ALA A 25 -16.83 13.62 20.64
C ALA A 25 -17.57 14.00 19.34
N ASN A 26 -18.25 15.15 19.33
CA ASN A 26 -18.97 15.67 18.15
C ASN A 26 -18.04 16.05 16.99
N HIS A 27 -16.78 16.37 17.28
CA HIS A 27 -15.80 16.79 16.29
C HIS A 27 -14.65 15.78 16.24
N ARG A 28 -14.42 15.22 15.06
CA ARG A 28 -13.30 14.32 14.81
C ARG A 28 -11.99 15.10 14.70
N ALA A 29 -11.02 14.75 15.54
CA ALA A 29 -9.66 15.32 15.49
C ALA A 29 -8.80 14.65 14.40
N THR A 30 -8.79 13.32 14.32
CA THR A 30 -7.98 12.55 13.36
C THR A 30 -8.44 12.77 11.92
N ARG A 31 -7.52 13.00 10.98
CA ARG A 31 -7.83 13.19 9.55
C ARG A 31 -7.79 11.87 8.77
N ILE A 32 -8.52 11.79 7.66
CA ILE A 32 -8.63 10.56 6.85
C ILE A 32 -7.94 10.77 5.50
N VAL A 33 -7.07 9.83 5.15
CA VAL A 33 -6.39 9.76 3.85
C VAL A 33 -7.06 8.65 3.03
N CYS A 34 -7.43 8.94 1.78
CA CYS A 34 -8.01 7.95 0.87
C CYS A 34 -7.13 7.82 -0.38
N THR A 35 -6.77 6.60 -0.74
CA THR A 35 -6.08 6.32 -2.01
C THR A 35 -7.09 6.38 -3.15
N ILE A 36 -6.78 7.14 -4.20
CA ILE A 36 -7.68 7.28 -5.35
C ILE A 36 -7.33 6.25 -6.41
N GLY A 37 -8.35 5.52 -6.87
CA GLY A 37 -8.25 4.45 -7.85
C GLY A 37 -9.41 4.47 -8.83
N PRO A 38 -9.55 3.44 -9.69
CA PRO A 38 -10.59 3.38 -10.71
C PRO A 38 -12.01 3.57 -10.16
N SER A 39 -12.30 3.08 -8.94
CA SER A 39 -13.61 3.21 -8.30
C SER A 39 -13.91 4.59 -7.71
N THR A 40 -12.88 5.44 -7.56
CA THR A 40 -12.98 6.71 -6.82
C THR A 40 -12.42 7.91 -7.58
N GLN A 41 -12.10 7.77 -8.86
CA GLN A 41 -11.51 8.85 -9.66
C GLN A 41 -12.54 9.86 -10.19
N SER A 42 -13.80 9.46 -10.36
CA SER A 42 -14.83 10.39 -10.86
C SER A 42 -15.13 11.51 -9.86
N VAL A 43 -15.57 12.66 -10.36
CA VAL A 43 -15.92 13.82 -9.53
C VAL A 43 -17.04 13.46 -8.53
N GLU A 44 -18.02 12.68 -8.96
CA GLU A 44 -19.14 12.23 -8.12
C GLU A 44 -18.67 11.35 -6.97
N ALA A 45 -17.79 10.38 -7.26
CA ALA A 45 -17.24 9.50 -6.23
C ALA A 45 -16.37 10.28 -5.24
N LEU A 46 -15.57 11.24 -5.73
CA LEU A 46 -14.76 12.12 -4.89
C LEU A 46 -15.62 13.00 -3.98
N LYS A 47 -16.73 13.56 -4.46
CA LYS A 47 -17.68 14.30 -3.61
C LYS A 47 -18.25 13.40 -2.51
N GLY A 48 -18.60 12.16 -2.85
CA GLY A 48 -19.04 11.16 -1.87
C GLY A 48 -17.97 10.86 -0.81
N LEU A 49 -16.70 10.72 -1.21
CA LEU A 49 -15.58 10.52 -0.27
C LEU A 49 -15.35 11.75 0.64
N ILE A 50 -15.40 12.95 0.08
CA ILE A 50 -15.25 14.21 0.83
C ILE A 50 -16.35 14.33 1.89
N GLN A 51 -17.60 14.14 1.50
CA GLN A 51 -18.75 14.18 2.42
C GLN A 51 -18.67 13.08 3.49
N SER A 52 -18.09 11.92 3.15
CA SER A 52 -17.82 10.81 4.09
C SER A 52 -16.62 11.07 5.01
N GLY A 53 -15.86 12.15 4.80
CA GLY A 53 -14.83 12.64 5.73
C GLY A 53 -13.38 12.57 5.24
N MET A 54 -13.13 12.26 3.96
CA MET A 54 -11.80 12.33 3.35
C MET A 54 -11.20 13.73 3.51
N SER A 55 -9.94 13.81 3.95
CA SER A 55 -9.20 15.05 4.13
C SER A 55 -7.99 15.16 3.19
N VAL A 56 -7.45 14.01 2.76
CA VAL A 56 -6.30 13.92 1.85
C VAL A 56 -6.60 12.88 0.76
N ALA A 57 -6.43 13.27 -0.50
CA ALA A 57 -6.43 12.35 -1.64
C ALA A 57 -4.99 11.88 -1.89
N ARG A 58 -4.74 10.58 -1.71
CA ARG A 58 -3.45 9.92 -1.97
C ARG A 58 -3.43 9.35 -3.39
N MET A 59 -2.41 9.69 -4.16
CA MET A 59 -2.13 9.11 -5.47
C MET A 59 -0.97 8.13 -5.34
N ASN A 60 -1.20 6.86 -5.65
CA ASN A 60 -0.17 5.83 -5.62
C ASN A 60 0.59 5.78 -6.96
N PHE A 61 1.83 6.29 -6.99
CA PHE A 61 2.65 6.30 -8.21
C PHE A 61 3.37 4.97 -8.49
N SER A 62 3.16 3.93 -7.67
CA SER A 62 3.54 2.56 -8.05
C SER A 62 2.75 2.05 -9.26
N HIS A 63 1.65 2.72 -9.62
CA HIS A 63 0.81 2.43 -10.78
C HIS A 63 0.35 3.73 -11.48
N GLY A 64 -0.19 3.59 -12.69
CA GLY A 64 -0.79 4.70 -13.44
C GLY A 64 0.21 5.62 -14.15
N SER A 65 -0.22 6.23 -15.25
CA SER A 65 0.58 7.22 -15.98
C SER A 65 0.46 8.61 -15.35
N HIS A 66 1.34 9.53 -15.75
CA HIS A 66 1.21 10.94 -15.37
C HIS A 66 -0.14 11.53 -15.80
N GLU A 67 -0.69 11.09 -16.94
CA GLU A 67 -1.99 11.56 -17.41
C GLU A 67 -3.14 11.05 -16.54
N TYR A 68 -3.08 9.79 -16.10
CA TYR A 68 -4.04 9.25 -15.13
C TYR A 68 -4.03 10.06 -13.83
N HIS A 69 -2.84 10.34 -13.28
CA HIS A 69 -2.71 11.13 -12.05
C HIS A 69 -3.10 12.61 -12.26
N ARG A 70 -2.89 13.18 -13.45
CA ARG A 70 -3.38 14.52 -13.80
C ARG A 70 -4.91 14.57 -13.75
N THR A 71 -5.60 13.60 -14.32
CA THR A 71 -7.06 13.47 -14.22
C THR A 71 -7.51 13.40 -12.77
N THR A 72 -6.84 12.60 -11.94
CA THR A 72 -7.11 12.53 -10.50
C THR A 72 -6.98 13.90 -9.81
N ILE A 73 -5.90 14.63 -10.07
CA ILE A 73 -5.68 15.97 -9.48
C ILE A 73 -6.81 16.93 -9.88
N ASN A 74 -7.19 16.94 -11.17
CA ASN A 74 -8.23 17.82 -11.69
C ASN A 74 -9.59 17.49 -11.05
N ASN A 75 -9.96 16.21 -10.99
CA ASN A 75 -11.23 15.79 -10.43
C ASN A 75 -11.31 16.06 -8.93
N VAL A 76 -10.22 15.87 -8.17
CA VAL A 76 -10.15 16.21 -6.73
C VAL A 76 -10.36 17.69 -6.50
N ARG A 77 -9.68 18.54 -7.30
CA ARG A 77 -9.83 20.01 -7.22
C ARG A 77 -11.24 20.45 -7.57
N GLN A 78 -11.83 19.87 -8.61
CA GLN A 78 -13.21 20.16 -9.01
C GLN A 78 -14.20 19.76 -7.89
N ALA A 79 -14.12 18.53 -7.37
CA ALA A 79 -14.99 18.07 -6.29
C ALA A 79 -14.87 18.94 -5.03
N ALA A 80 -13.65 19.34 -4.66
CA ALA A 80 -13.39 20.22 -3.52
C ALA A 80 -13.99 21.63 -3.73
N ALA A 81 -13.83 22.20 -4.93
CA ALA A 81 -14.40 23.50 -5.28
C ALA A 81 -15.94 23.48 -5.26
N GLU A 82 -16.57 22.44 -5.81
CA GLU A 82 -18.02 22.28 -5.81
C GLU A 82 -18.62 22.12 -4.41
N LEU A 83 -17.86 21.59 -3.45
CA LEU A 83 -18.28 21.43 -2.05
C LEU A 83 -17.81 22.57 -1.13
N GLY A 84 -17.00 23.50 -1.62
CA GLY A 84 -16.47 24.61 -0.82
C GLY A 84 -15.53 24.19 0.30
N VAL A 85 -14.75 23.11 0.10
CA VAL A 85 -13.81 22.58 1.11
C VAL A 85 -12.38 22.53 0.58
N ASN A 86 -11.41 22.47 1.51
CA ASN A 86 -10.01 22.25 1.18
C ASN A 86 -9.65 20.77 1.34
N ILE A 87 -9.09 20.18 0.29
CA ILE A 87 -8.58 18.80 0.29
C ILE A 87 -7.10 18.83 -0.06
N ALA A 88 -6.28 18.20 0.78
CA ALA A 88 -4.86 18.03 0.47
C ALA A 88 -4.68 16.92 -0.57
N ILE A 89 -3.67 17.05 -1.43
CA ILE A 89 -3.29 16.03 -2.41
C ILE A 89 -1.90 15.54 -2.04
N ALA A 90 -1.78 14.23 -1.82
CA ALA A 90 -0.52 13.57 -1.51
C ALA A 90 -0.06 12.71 -2.69
N LEU A 91 1.19 12.92 -3.11
CA LEU A 91 1.87 12.05 -4.06
C LEU A 91 2.64 11.00 -3.26
N ASP A 92 2.27 9.73 -3.43
CA ASP A 92 3.01 8.60 -2.87
C ASP A 92 3.92 8.01 -3.94
N THR A 93 5.22 8.04 -3.69
CA THR A 93 6.25 7.62 -4.65
C THR A 93 6.34 6.11 -4.74
N LYS A 94 6.66 5.57 -5.94
CA LYS A 94 6.92 4.14 -6.12
C LYS A 94 7.99 3.57 -5.17
N GLY A 95 9.02 4.35 -4.84
CA GLY A 95 10.13 3.87 -4.01
C GLY A 95 11.00 2.79 -4.68
N PRO A 96 11.92 2.17 -3.93
CA PRO A 96 12.82 1.12 -4.41
C PRO A 96 12.14 -0.26 -4.42
N GLU A 97 10.92 -0.33 -4.95
CA GLU A 97 10.18 -1.60 -5.08
C GLU A 97 10.94 -2.57 -5.97
N ILE A 98 10.99 -3.83 -5.53
CA ILE A 98 11.47 -4.96 -6.32
C ILE A 98 10.24 -5.75 -6.76
N ARG A 99 10.11 -6.02 -8.07
CA ARG A 99 8.98 -6.75 -8.65
C ARG A 99 9.45 -7.92 -9.50
N THR A 100 8.58 -8.92 -9.62
CA THR A 100 8.75 -9.98 -10.60
C THR A 100 8.45 -9.47 -12.01
N GLY A 101 8.95 -10.19 -13.01
CA GLY A 101 8.48 -10.08 -14.38
C GLY A 101 7.05 -10.60 -14.57
N GLN A 102 6.59 -10.61 -15.81
CA GLN A 102 5.34 -11.25 -16.22
C GLN A 102 5.53 -12.77 -16.35
N PHE A 103 4.44 -13.49 -16.09
CA PHE A 103 4.38 -14.94 -16.26
C PHE A 103 3.66 -15.31 -17.56
N VAL A 104 4.12 -16.37 -18.21
CA VAL A 104 3.46 -16.95 -19.37
C VAL A 104 2.07 -17.43 -18.96
N GLY A 105 1.03 -16.88 -19.58
CA GLY A 105 -0.37 -17.15 -19.19
C GLY A 105 -0.91 -16.24 -18.07
N GLY A 106 -0.11 -15.30 -17.56
CA GLY A 106 -0.51 -14.33 -16.53
C GLY A 106 -0.37 -14.83 -15.09
N GLU A 107 -0.17 -16.13 -14.89
CA GLU A 107 -0.02 -16.75 -13.57
C GLU A 107 0.94 -17.94 -13.60
N ALA A 108 1.47 -18.32 -12.43
CA ALA A 108 2.19 -19.57 -12.23
C ALA A 108 1.83 -20.18 -10.87
N VAL A 109 1.56 -21.49 -10.87
CA VAL A 109 1.24 -22.23 -9.65
C VAL A 109 2.52 -22.82 -9.08
N MET A 110 2.84 -22.43 -7.84
CA MET A 110 4.00 -22.89 -7.10
C MET A 110 3.59 -23.91 -6.05
N GLU A 111 4.15 -25.11 -6.11
CA GLU A 111 3.89 -26.17 -5.13
C GLU A 111 4.91 -26.14 -4.00
N ARG A 112 4.47 -26.47 -2.78
CA ARG A 112 5.36 -26.51 -1.62
C ARG A 112 6.47 -27.55 -1.83
N GLY A 113 7.71 -27.12 -1.72
CA GLY A 113 8.89 -27.98 -1.89
C GLY A 113 9.39 -28.09 -3.33
N ALA A 114 8.67 -27.52 -4.31
CA ALA A 114 9.19 -27.38 -5.67
C ALA A 114 10.38 -26.40 -5.69
N THR A 115 11.34 -26.67 -6.58
CA THR A 115 12.48 -25.78 -6.82
C THR A 115 12.16 -24.88 -8.02
N CYS A 116 12.61 -23.63 -7.98
CA CYS A 116 12.51 -22.70 -9.09
C CYS A 116 13.77 -21.82 -9.15
N TYR A 117 14.02 -21.25 -10.33
CA TYR A 117 15.12 -20.34 -10.58
C TYR A 117 14.63 -18.89 -10.61
N VAL A 118 15.32 -18.03 -9.89
CA VAL A 118 15.10 -16.59 -9.92
C VAL A 118 16.26 -15.96 -10.69
N THR A 119 15.98 -15.28 -11.79
CA THR A 119 17.01 -14.63 -12.61
C THR A 119 16.86 -13.12 -12.61
N THR A 120 17.98 -12.42 -12.79
CA THR A 120 18.03 -10.98 -13.06
C THR A 120 18.23 -10.68 -14.56
N ASP A 121 18.26 -11.69 -15.42
CA ASP A 121 18.37 -11.53 -16.88
C ASP A 121 17.06 -10.94 -17.47
N PRO A 122 17.10 -9.71 -18.02
CA PRO A 122 15.95 -9.07 -18.63
C PRO A 122 15.32 -9.87 -19.79
N ALA A 123 16.01 -10.84 -20.39
CA ALA A 123 15.43 -11.70 -21.43
C ALA A 123 14.25 -12.57 -20.94
N PHE A 124 14.12 -12.73 -19.62
CA PHE A 124 13.02 -13.44 -18.95
C PHE A 124 11.92 -12.53 -18.41
N ALA A 125 12.00 -11.21 -18.63
CA ALA A 125 11.06 -10.23 -18.06
C ALA A 125 9.58 -10.54 -18.38
N ASP A 126 9.30 -11.10 -19.57
CA ASP A 126 7.95 -11.49 -19.98
C ASP A 126 7.77 -13.00 -20.20
N LYS A 127 8.70 -13.81 -19.68
CA LYS A 127 8.77 -15.26 -19.91
C LYS A 127 8.79 -16.07 -18.62
N GLY A 128 8.29 -15.51 -17.53
CA GLY A 128 8.23 -16.19 -16.25
C GLY A 128 7.40 -17.47 -16.32
N THR A 129 7.91 -18.54 -15.72
CA THR A 129 7.19 -19.80 -15.51
C THR A 129 7.36 -20.24 -14.06
N LYS A 130 6.70 -21.33 -13.68
CA LYS A 130 6.92 -21.96 -12.36
C LYS A 130 8.37 -22.42 -12.14
N ASP A 131 9.10 -22.69 -13.22
CA ASP A 131 10.46 -23.23 -13.17
C ASP A 131 11.52 -22.12 -13.16
N LYS A 132 11.29 -21.00 -13.86
CA LYS A 132 12.21 -19.84 -13.88
C LYS A 132 11.44 -18.53 -14.07
N PHE A 133 11.73 -17.51 -13.26
CA PHE A 133 11.14 -16.18 -13.42
C PHE A 133 12.11 -15.04 -13.11
N TYR A 134 11.80 -13.85 -13.64
CA TYR A 134 12.61 -12.64 -13.54
C TYR A 134 12.29 -11.81 -12.30
N ILE A 135 13.31 -11.17 -11.73
CA ILE A 135 13.19 -10.08 -10.75
C ILE A 135 13.98 -8.85 -11.22
N ASP A 136 13.40 -7.66 -11.06
CA ASP A 136 13.95 -6.38 -11.54
C ASP A 136 15.11 -5.79 -10.72
N TYR A 137 15.62 -6.54 -9.73
CA TYR A 137 16.73 -6.13 -8.89
C TYR A 137 18.07 -6.76 -9.30
N GLN A 138 18.82 -6.05 -10.14
CA GLN A 138 20.09 -6.53 -10.72
C GLN A 138 21.18 -6.92 -9.70
N ASN A 139 21.10 -6.44 -8.46
CA ASN A 139 22.07 -6.78 -7.41
C ASN A 139 21.60 -7.93 -6.51
N LEU A 140 20.54 -8.67 -6.87
CA LEU A 140 19.95 -9.72 -6.04
C LEU A 140 20.99 -10.75 -5.57
N SER A 141 21.78 -11.31 -6.48
CA SER A 141 22.82 -12.31 -6.18
C SER A 141 23.97 -11.81 -5.33
N LYS A 142 24.14 -10.48 -5.18
CA LYS A 142 25.16 -9.87 -4.32
C LYS A 142 24.70 -9.69 -2.88
N VAL A 143 23.40 -9.56 -2.67
CA VAL A 143 22.80 -9.23 -1.36
C VAL A 143 22.22 -10.47 -0.68
N VAL A 144 21.64 -11.37 -1.48
CA VAL A 144 21.05 -12.62 -1.03
C VAL A 144 22.15 -13.69 -0.94
N ARG A 145 22.02 -14.62 0.02
CA ARG A 145 22.94 -15.75 0.22
C ARG A 145 22.14 -17.06 0.34
N PRO A 146 22.75 -18.23 0.08
CA PRO A 146 22.16 -19.51 0.48
C PRO A 146 21.70 -19.48 1.94
N GLY A 147 20.49 -19.95 2.21
CA GLY A 147 19.81 -19.85 3.51
C GLY A 147 18.94 -18.61 3.71
N SER A 148 18.99 -17.64 2.78
CA SER A 148 18.13 -16.44 2.83
C SER A 148 16.70 -16.76 2.40
N TYR A 149 15.77 -15.88 2.77
CA TYR A 149 14.38 -15.94 2.33
C TYR A 149 14.06 -14.80 1.36
N ILE A 150 13.35 -15.12 0.28
CA ILE A 150 12.76 -14.15 -0.64
C ILE A 150 11.25 -14.19 -0.45
N TYR A 151 10.67 -13.05 -0.09
CA TYR A 151 9.23 -12.88 0.11
C TYR A 151 8.61 -12.28 -1.14
N ILE A 152 7.53 -12.89 -1.63
CA ILE A 152 6.83 -12.51 -2.86
C ILE A 152 5.35 -12.29 -2.51
N ASP A 153 4.73 -11.31 -3.18
CA ASP A 153 3.30 -11.01 -3.08
C ASP A 153 2.84 -10.75 -1.65
N ASP A 154 3.25 -9.59 -1.09
CA ASP A 154 2.99 -9.19 0.30
C ASP A 154 3.41 -10.23 1.37
N GLY A 155 4.34 -11.12 1.00
CA GLY A 155 4.88 -12.17 1.87
C GLY A 155 4.05 -13.45 1.92
N ILE A 156 3.07 -13.62 1.03
CA ILE A 156 2.25 -14.83 0.92
C ILE A 156 3.12 -16.01 0.46
N LEU A 157 3.96 -15.80 -0.55
CA LEU A 157 4.89 -16.81 -1.04
C LEU A 157 6.28 -16.55 -0.48
N ILE A 158 6.92 -17.59 0.04
CA ILE A 158 8.25 -17.53 0.63
C ILE A 158 9.14 -18.55 -0.07
N LEU A 159 10.22 -18.08 -0.69
CA LEU A 159 11.26 -18.92 -1.28
C LEU A 159 12.46 -18.99 -0.35
N HIS A 160 13.04 -20.18 -0.20
CA HIS A 160 14.28 -20.40 0.53
C HIS A 160 15.42 -20.62 -0.46
N VAL A 161 16.45 -19.78 -0.39
CA VAL A 161 17.55 -19.76 -1.36
C VAL A 161 18.48 -20.94 -1.08
N GLN A 162 18.59 -21.85 -2.03
CA GLN A 162 19.40 -23.07 -1.88
C GLN A 162 20.85 -22.88 -2.34
N SER A 163 21.05 -22.31 -3.53
CA SER A 163 22.35 -22.11 -4.17
C SER A 163 22.34 -20.84 -5.01
N HIS A 164 23.53 -20.38 -5.40
CA HIS A 164 23.69 -19.45 -6.52
C HIS A 164 24.16 -20.30 -7.70
N GLU A 165 23.44 -20.18 -8.83
CA GLU A 165 23.88 -20.77 -10.09
C GLU A 165 24.56 -19.69 -10.91
N ASP A 166 25.73 -19.99 -11.46
CA ASP A 166 26.32 -19.21 -12.53
C ASP A 166 25.60 -19.62 -13.83
N GLU A 167 25.08 -18.65 -14.60
CA GLU A 167 24.54 -18.92 -15.95
C GLU A 167 25.66 -19.33 -16.93
#